data_AF-A0A3D2KMK8-F1
#
_entry.id   AF-A0A3D2KMK8-F1
#
_cell.length_a   1.000
_cell.length_b   1.000
_cell.length_c   1.000
_cell.angle_alpha   90.00
_cell.angle_beta   90.00
_cell.angle_gamma   90.00
#
_symmetry.space_group_name_H-M   'P 1'
#
loop_
_entity.id
_entity.type
_entity.pdbx_description
1 polymer ?
#
loop_
_entity_poly.entity_id
_entity_poly.type
_entity_poly.pdbx_seq_one_letter_code
_entity_poly.pdbx_strand_id
1 'polypeptide(L)' 'RRGAVIIGVVVHSDSKISGHGPGITTLLTANRGEILPRLDSGANLALLLGLRSDIGPKGG' A
#
# COMPACT_ATOMS: atom_id res chain seq x y z
N ARG A 1 -7.75 -14.46 -8.71
CA ARG A 1 -7.85 -15.86 -8.21
C ARG A 1 -8.13 -15.79 -6.71
N ARG A 2 -9.02 -16.63 -6.15
CA ARG A 2 -9.25 -16.63 -4.69
C ARG A 2 -7.97 -17.06 -3.97
N GLY A 3 -7.62 -16.34 -2.90
CA GLY A 3 -6.42 -16.60 -2.10
C GLY A 3 -5.12 -16.02 -2.68
N ALA A 4 -5.13 -15.40 -3.86
CA ALA A 4 -3.98 -14.67 -4.37
C ALA A 4 -3.88 -13.29 -3.70
N VAL A 5 -2.65 -12.87 -3.40
CA VAL A 5 -2.34 -11.61 -2.72
C VAL A 5 -1.33 -10.82 -3.55
N ILE A 6 -1.51 -9.50 -3.62
CA ILE A 6 -0.55 -8.57 -4.20
C ILE A 6 -0.12 -7.59 -3.10
N ILE A 7 1.18 -7.32 -3.03
CA ILE A 7 1.74 -6.22 -2.26
C ILE A 7 2.21 -5.16 -3.25
N GLY A 8 1.80 -3.91 -3.03
CA GLY A 8 2.17 -2.80 -3.89
C GLY A 8 2.27 -1.48 -3.13
N VAL A 9 2.83 -0.49 -3.80
CA VAL A 9 3.04 0.87 -3.29
C VAL A 9 2.08 1.80 -4.00
N VAL A 10 1.41 2.69 -3.24
CA VAL A 10 0.62 3.78 -3.82
C VAL A 10 1.56 4.82 -4.40
N VAL A 11 1.41 5.14 -5.69
CA VAL A 11 2.32 6.05 -6.42
C VAL A 11 1.67 7.35 -6.87
N HIS A 12 0.34 7.45 -6.86
CA HIS A 12 -0.37 8.71 -7.11
C HIS A 12 -1.70 8.77 -6.36
N SER A 13 -2.25 9.99 -6.24
CA SER A 13 -3.52 10.28 -5.57
C SER A 13 -4.73 9.77 -6.36
N ASP A 14 -5.92 10.08 -5.86
CA ASP A 14 -7.19 9.79 -6.51
C ASP A 14 -7.34 10.50 -7.87
N SER A 15 -8.32 10.03 -8.64
CA SER A 15 -8.70 10.57 -9.94
C SER A 15 -10.20 10.85 -9.95
N LYS A 16 -10.60 11.89 -10.69
CA LYS A 16 -12.01 12.27 -10.87
C LYS A 16 -12.71 11.48 -11.98
N ILE A 17 -11.98 10.64 -12.71
CA ILE A 17 -12.51 9.87 -13.83
C ILE A 17 -13.04 8.53 -13.30
N SER A 18 -14.26 8.17 -13.69
CA SER A 18 -14.87 6.89 -13.32
C SER A 18 -13.95 5.72 -13.71
N GLY A 19 -13.81 4.75 -12.81
CA GLY A 19 -12.92 3.60 -12.98
C GLY A 19 -11.43 3.85 -12.69
N HIS A 20 -11.03 5.08 -12.32
CA HIS A 20 -9.68 5.40 -11.85
C HIS A 20 -9.64 5.62 -10.34
N GLY A 21 -8.44 5.52 -9.76
CA GLY A 21 -8.19 5.74 -8.33
C GLY A 21 -6.69 5.87 -8.08
N PRO A 22 -6.25 5.80 -6.80
CA PRO A 22 -4.83 5.78 -6.47
C PRO A 22 -4.09 4.67 -7.23
N GLY A 23 -3.00 5.04 -7.89
CA GLY A 23 -2.19 4.11 -8.67
C GLY A 23 -1.36 3.22 -7.77
N ILE A 24 -1.28 1.93 -8.10
CA ILE A 24 -0.48 0.96 -7.34
C ILE A 24 0.61 0.38 -8.23
N THR A 25 1.86 0.48 -7.80
CA THR A 25 2.97 -0.28 -8.38
C THR A 25 3.11 -1.60 -7.63
N THR A 26 2.91 -2.71 -8.33
CA THR A 26 3.05 -4.07 -7.76
C THR A 26 4.52 -4.36 -7.47
N LEU A 27 4.80 -4.85 -6.26
CA LEU A 27 6.14 -5.29 -5.85
C LEU A 27 6.22 -6.81 -5.74
N LEU A 28 5.22 -7.43 -5.11
CA LEU A 28 5.18 -8.87 -4.87
C LEU A 28 3.79 -9.40 -5.19
N THR A 29 3.75 -10.65 -5.64
CA THR A 29 2.51 -11.37 -5.90
C THR A 29 2.65 -12.80 -5.39
N ALA A 30 1.59 -13.32 -4.82
CA ALA A 30 1.46 -14.70 -4.39
C ALA A 30 0.17 -15.25 -4.97
N ASN A 31 0.23 -16.47 -5.49
CA ASN A 31 -0.96 -17.12 -6.05
C ASN A 31 -1.81 -17.80 -4.95
N ARG A 32 -1.25 -17.98 -3.75
CA ARG A 32 -1.89 -18.64 -2.60
C ARG A 32 -1.45 -17.93 -1.30
N GLY A 33 -1.65 -18.58 -0.15
CA GLY A 33 -1.37 -18.03 1.18
C GLY A 33 0.12 -17.88 1.54
N GLU A 34 1.02 -17.71 0.56
CA GLU A 34 2.46 -17.52 0.82
C GLU A 34 2.77 -16.14 1.43
N ILE A 35 1.90 -15.15 1.21
CA ILE A 35 2.03 -13.80 1.78
C ILE A 35 0.91 -13.60 2.81
N LEU A 36 1.30 -13.32 4.06
CA LEU A 36 0.40 -12.95 5.15
C LEU A 36 0.54 -11.45 5.45
N PRO A 37 -0.43 -10.60 5.05
CA PRO A 37 -0.37 -9.16 5.31
C PRO A 37 -0.45 -8.86 6.82
N ARG A 38 0.36 -7.91 7.29
CA ARG A 38 0.29 -7.34 8.64
C ARG A 38 -0.12 -5.88 8.55
N LEU A 39 -1.16 -5.49 9.28
CA LEU A 39 -1.50 -4.08 9.41
C LEU A 39 -0.47 -3.37 10.29
N ASP A 40 0.08 -2.28 9.75
CA ASP A 40 1.08 -1.46 10.42
C ASP A 40 0.85 -0.01 10.03
N SER A 41 0.62 0.85 11.01
CA SER A 41 0.36 2.26 10.81
C SER A 41 1.60 3.04 10.35
N GLY A 42 2.78 2.45 10.49
CA GLY A 42 4.05 2.94 9.96
C GLY A 42 4.42 2.41 8.56
N ALA A 43 3.56 1.60 7.90
CA ALA A 43 3.83 1.02 6.57
C ALA A 43 3.72 2.06 5.42
N ASN A 44 4.52 3.12 5.50
CA ASN A 44 4.69 4.14 4.49
C ASN A 44 6.17 4.32 4.18
N LEU A 45 6.55 4.31 2.90
CA LEU A 45 7.94 4.42 2.48
C LEU A 45 8.62 5.70 3.01
N ALA A 46 7.90 6.81 3.13
CA ALA A 46 8.48 8.04 3.66
C ALA A 46 8.82 7.94 5.16
N LEU A 47 8.06 7.15 5.94
CA LEU A 47 8.39 6.87 7.34
C LEU A 47 9.55 5.87 7.43
N LEU A 48 9.48 4.78 6.67
CA LEU A 48 10.49 3.72 6.66
C LEU A 48 11.88 4.20 6.19
N LEU A 49 11.91 5.15 5.26
CA LEU A 49 13.14 5.73 4.72
C LEU A 49 13.58 7.01 5.48
N GLY A 50 12.86 7.40 6.53
CA GLY A 50 13.20 8.59 7.34
C GLY A 50 13.07 9.92 6.59
N LEU A 51 12.26 9.97 5.53
CA LEU A 51 12.06 11.17 4.71
C LEU A 51 11.04 12.13 5.33
N ARG A 52 10.12 11.61 6.16
CA ARG A 52 9.09 12.39 6.83
C ARG A 52 8.83 11.84 8.23
N SER A 53 8.52 12.71 9.17
CA SER A 53 8.11 12.38 10.55
C SER A 53 6.76 13.01 10.92
N ASP A 54 6.23 13.88 10.08
CA ASP A 54 5.00 14.66 10.26
C ASP A 54 3.73 13.91 9.80
N ILE A 55 3.89 12.77 9.12
CA ILE A 55 2.79 11.95 8.57
C ILE A 55 2.58 10.64 9.29
N GLY A 56 3.05 10.58 10.55
CA GLY A 56 2.73 9.47 11.44
C GLY A 56 1.22 9.24 11.57
N PRO A 57 0.82 8.10 12.13
CA PRO A 57 -0.58 7.68 12.18
C PRO A 57 -1.44 8.79 12.76
N LYS A 58 -2.41 9.30 11.98
CA LYS A 58 -3.49 10.06 12.58
C LYS A 58 -4.30 9.06 13.41
N GLY A 59 -4.30 9.24 14.73
CA GLY A 59 -5.13 8.45 15.64
C GLY A 59 -6.58 8.41 15.17
N GLY A 60 -7.26 7.30 15.46
CA GLY A 60 -8.65 7.06 15.09
C GLY A 60 -9.62 8.08 15.65
#